data_AF-A0A7C3QRA9-F1
#
_entry.id   AF-A0A7C3QRA9-F1
#
_cell.length_a   1.000
_cell.length_b   1.000
_cell.length_c   1.000
_cell.angle_alpha   90.00
_cell.angle_beta   90.00
_cell.angle_gamma   90.00
#
_symmetry.space_group_name_H-M   'P 1'
#
loop_
_entity.id
_entity.type
_entity.pdbx_description
1 polymer ?
#
loop_
_entity_poly.entity_id
_entity_poly.type
_entity_poly.pdbx_seq_one_letter_code
_entity_poly.pdbx_strand_id
1 'polypeptide(L)'
;MIDHFRRHLGAKLLLSYLGIIVIGVVVLIIASQFILPTSFNRHMSGMMGNGMGSGGPDPMGQLYRDFRASFNEALSYAVLAATLVAVVLSLLFSRNVIAPVRAMSEATQRIADGRYDERLQVNGTDELSQLAVRFNQMAEKLNQIESMRRRLIGDVSHELRTPLTAIKGSMEGLMDGILPASHETYQQIHMEADRLNRLVDDLQELSRVEARAYQLDIRPLEISSFVRTVVTRLAPEAESKRIMLNL
;
A
#
# COMPACT_ATOMS: atom_id res chain seq x y z
N MET A 1 24.30 18.74 -1.15
CA MET A 1 23.85 18.44 0.23
C MET A 1 22.37 18.74 0.46
N ILE A 2 21.81 19.81 -0.12
CA ILE A 2 20.39 20.22 0.04
C ILE A 2 19.40 19.24 -0.62
N ASP A 3 19.76 18.59 -1.74
CA ASP A 3 18.86 17.65 -2.42
C ASP A 3 18.66 16.31 -1.69
N HIS A 4 19.61 15.91 -0.83
CA HIS A 4 19.45 14.70 -0.03
C HIS A 4 18.41 14.90 1.08
N PHE A 5 18.33 16.12 1.63
CA PHE A 5 17.35 16.48 2.66
C PHE A 5 15.93 16.62 2.10
N ARG A 6 15.76 17.03 0.84
CA ARG A 6 14.44 17.16 0.21
C ARG A 6 13.73 15.81 -0.02
N ARG A 7 14.47 14.71 -0.10
CA ARG A 7 13.97 13.36 -0.38
C ARG A 7 13.52 12.58 0.86
N HIS A 8 13.81 13.08 2.07
CA HIS A 8 13.43 12.37 3.29
C HIS A 8 12.32 13.14 4.03
N LEU A 9 11.19 12.49 4.28
CA LEU A 9 10.07 12.99 5.08
C LEU A 9 10.57 13.41 6.46
N GLY A 10 11.44 12.60 7.07
CA GLY A 10 12.06 12.91 8.36
C GLY A 10 12.83 14.23 8.34
N ALA A 11 13.54 14.52 7.24
CA ALA A 11 14.24 15.79 7.05
C ALA A 11 13.27 16.97 6.89
N LYS A 12 12.16 16.81 6.16
CA LYS A 12 11.10 17.84 6.06
C LYS A 12 10.47 18.13 7.42
N LEU A 13 10.21 17.10 8.22
CA LEU A 13 9.68 17.23 9.59
C LEU A 13 10.66 17.92 10.52
N LEU A 14 11.93 17.51 10.48
CA LEU A 14 13.00 18.12 11.27
C LEU A 14 13.17 19.61 10.91
N LEU A 15 13.15 19.96 9.62
CA LEU A 15 13.17 21.36 9.18
C LEU A 15 11.94 22.14 9.65
N SER A 16 10.75 21.54 9.65
CA SER A 16 9.54 22.11 10.23
C SER A 16 9.72 22.41 11.73
N TYR A 17 10.24 21.46 12.51
CA TYR A 17 10.51 21.65 13.93
C TYR A 17 11.61 22.69 14.21
N LEU A 18 12.69 22.69 13.42
CA LEU A 18 13.71 23.73 13.49
C LEU A 18 13.13 25.11 13.19
N GLY A 19 12.22 25.21 12.22
CA GLY A 19 11.47 26.44 11.93
C GLY A 19 10.70 26.94 13.15
N ILE A 20 10.00 26.06 13.88
CA ILE A 20 9.29 26.40 15.12
C ILE A 20 10.27 26.96 16.16
N ILE A 21 11.39 26.27 16.37
CA ILE A 21 12.40 26.67 17.36
C ILE A 21 12.97 28.05 17.00
N VAL A 22 13.35 28.25 15.73
CA VAL A 22 13.90 29.53 15.24
C VAL A 22 12.89 30.66 15.43
N ILE A 23 11.63 30.44 15.06
CA ILE A 23 10.57 31.44 15.23
C ILE A 23 10.36 31.74 16.72
N GLY A 24 10.32 30.72 17.57
CA GLY A 24 10.21 30.90 19.02
C GLY A 24 11.37 31.72 19.60
N VAL A 25 12.60 31.45 19.16
CA VAL A 25 13.80 32.21 19.56
C VAL A 25 13.74 33.65 19.08
N VAL A 26 13.36 33.89 17.82
CA VAL A 26 13.22 35.26 17.26
C VAL A 26 12.18 36.06 18.04
N VAL A 27 11.03 35.44 18.34
CA VAL A 27 9.98 36.06 19.15
C VAL A 27 10.48 36.41 20.56
N LEU A 28 11.21 35.49 21.22
CA LEU A 28 11.82 35.74 22.53
C LEU A 28 12.85 36.88 22.48
N ILE A 29 13.70 36.93 21.45
CA ILE A 29 14.70 37.99 21.27
C ILE A 29 14.01 39.34 21.06
N ILE A 30 12.98 39.42 20.22
CA ILE A 30 12.24 40.67 19.96
C ILE A 30 11.56 41.17 21.25
N ALA A 31 10.88 40.28 21.99
CA ALA A 31 10.27 40.62 23.26
C ALA A 31 11.30 41.14 24.27
N SER A 32 12.46 40.49 24.35
CA SER A 32 13.53 40.82 25.27
C SER A 32 14.25 42.14 24.93
N GLN A 33 14.64 42.34 23.67
CA GLN A 33 15.51 43.46 23.29
C GLN A 33 14.78 44.73 22.88
N PHE A 34 13.54 44.63 22.37
CA PHE A 34 12.84 45.81 21.86
C PHE A 34 11.72 46.24 22.78
N ILE A 35 10.93 45.32 23.32
CA ILE A 35 9.70 45.70 24.04
C ILE A 35 9.98 46.05 25.51
N LEU A 36 10.86 45.30 26.18
CA LEU A 36 11.28 45.60 27.55
C LEU A 36 12.01 46.95 27.68
N PRO A 37 12.98 47.32 26.82
CA PRO A 37 13.71 48.58 27.01
C PRO A 37 12.92 49.80 26.53
N THR A 38 12.14 49.68 25.45
CA THR A 38 11.38 50.85 24.92
C THR A 38 10.25 51.28 25.85
N SER A 39 9.59 50.32 26.52
CA SER A 39 8.60 50.63 27.55
C SER A 39 9.22 51.31 28.76
N PHE A 40 10.33 50.77 29.27
CA PHE A 40 11.09 51.37 30.35
C PHE A 40 11.57 52.79 30.00
N ASN A 41 12.09 52.99 28.79
CA ASN A 41 12.63 54.28 28.36
C ASN A 41 11.53 55.34 28.13
N ARG A 42 10.35 54.93 27.62
CA ARG A 42 9.17 55.81 27.48
C ARG A 42 8.60 56.22 28.85
N HIS A 43 8.73 55.37 29.85
CA HIS A 43 8.31 55.67 31.23
C HIS A 43 9.29 56.62 31.94
N MET A 44 10.60 56.36 31.84
CA MET A 44 11.65 57.25 32.36
C MET A 44 11.55 58.66 31.77
N SER A 45 11.27 58.78 30.46
CA SER A 45 11.08 60.10 29.83
C SER A 45 9.80 60.80 30.29
N GLY A 46 8.74 60.06 30.62
CA GLY A 46 7.53 60.59 31.28
C GLY A 46 7.80 61.11 32.70
N MET A 47 8.60 60.38 33.49
CA MET A 47 9.04 60.79 34.83
C MET A 47 10.01 61.99 34.82
N MET A 48 10.84 62.13 33.79
CA MET A 48 11.76 63.27 33.65
C MET A 48 11.11 64.51 33.00
N GLY A 49 10.07 64.32 32.18
CA GLY A 49 9.36 65.41 31.48
C GLY A 49 8.37 66.17 32.36
N ASN A 50 7.72 65.50 33.32
CA ASN A 50 7.00 66.16 34.40
C ASN A 50 8.00 66.44 35.52
N GLY A 51 8.45 67.70 35.63
CA GLY A 51 9.49 68.12 36.58
C GLY A 51 9.30 67.59 38.00
N MET A 52 10.42 67.44 38.72
CA MET A 52 10.54 66.97 40.12
C MET A 52 9.64 67.76 41.11
N GLY A 53 8.33 67.59 41.02
CA GLY A 53 7.31 68.33 41.74
C GLY A 53 6.21 67.39 42.21
N SER A 54 6.25 67.09 43.51
CA SER A 54 5.33 66.23 44.27
C SER A 54 5.35 64.74 43.88
N GLY A 55 5.99 63.93 44.73
CA GLY A 55 5.94 62.48 44.64
C GLY A 55 4.50 61.99 44.84
N GLY A 56 3.93 61.37 43.79
CA GLY A 56 2.70 60.59 43.92
C GLY A 56 2.88 59.39 44.86
N PRO A 57 1.79 58.79 45.38
CA PRO A 57 1.82 57.97 46.58
C PRO A 57 2.59 56.63 46.50
N ASP A 58 3.12 56.23 45.35
CA ASP A 58 3.86 54.97 45.23
C ASP A 58 4.65 54.89 43.90
N PRO A 59 5.92 55.37 43.89
CA PRO A 59 6.79 55.30 42.71
C PRO A 59 7.08 53.86 42.26
N MET A 60 7.17 52.93 43.21
CA MET A 60 7.50 51.52 42.93
C MET A 60 6.29 50.76 42.36
N GLY A 61 5.08 51.04 42.86
CA GLY A 61 3.84 50.45 42.33
C GLY A 61 3.46 50.95 40.94
N GLN A 62 3.91 52.14 40.53
CA GLN A 62 3.75 52.64 39.15
C GLN A 62 4.72 51.95 38.18
N LEU A 63 6.00 51.84 38.53
CA LEU A 63 7.00 51.08 37.77
C LEU A 63 6.58 49.63 37.55
N TYR A 64 6.05 48.97 38.59
CA TYR A 64 5.58 47.59 38.48
C TYR A 64 4.37 47.44 37.54
N ARG A 65 3.42 48.37 37.56
CA ARG A 65 2.23 48.33 36.69
C ARG A 65 2.59 48.53 35.23
N ASP A 66 3.46 49.49 34.93
CA ASP A 66 3.85 49.80 33.55
C ASP A 66 4.75 48.71 32.97
N PHE A 67 5.69 48.18 33.75
CA PHE A 67 6.46 46.99 33.38
C PHE A 67 5.52 45.82 33.04
N ARG A 68 4.52 45.55 33.89
CA ARG A 68 3.56 44.46 33.67
C ARG A 68 2.71 44.70 32.41
N ALA A 69 2.32 45.93 32.11
CA ALA A 69 1.55 46.27 30.92
C ALA A 69 2.34 46.01 29.63
N SER A 70 3.60 46.47 29.57
CA SER A 70 4.45 46.26 28.40
C SER A 70 4.92 44.83 28.25
N PHE A 71 5.15 44.12 29.36
CA PHE A 71 5.40 42.68 29.34
C PHE A 71 4.20 41.91 28.77
N ASN A 72 2.98 42.24 29.20
CA ASN A 72 1.76 41.62 28.67
C ASN A 72 1.54 41.93 27.19
N GLU A 73 1.82 43.15 26.74
CA GLU A 73 1.74 43.54 25.33
C GLU A 73 2.75 42.73 24.48
N ALA A 74 4.00 42.64 24.92
CA ALA A 74 5.03 41.81 24.29
C ALA A 74 4.60 40.35 24.16
N LEU A 75 4.07 39.80 25.26
CA LEU A 75 3.62 38.43 25.35
C LEU A 75 2.44 38.17 24.42
N SER A 76 1.53 39.14 24.28
CA SER A 76 0.38 39.02 23.37
C SER A 76 0.81 38.91 21.90
N TYR A 77 1.77 39.74 21.44
CA TYR A 77 2.32 39.64 20.08
C TYR A 77 3.09 38.35 19.88
N ALA A 78 3.85 37.91 20.89
CA ALA A 78 4.59 36.66 20.86
C ALA A 78 3.66 35.45 20.70
N VAL A 79 2.58 35.39 21.49
CA VAL A 79 1.57 34.33 21.43
C VAL A 79 0.87 34.34 20.08
N LEU A 80 0.50 35.52 19.56
CA LEU A 80 -0.17 35.65 18.27
C LEU A 80 0.73 35.15 17.13
N ALA A 81 2.00 35.56 17.10
CA ALA A 81 2.97 35.10 16.11
C ALA A 81 3.20 33.58 16.19
N ALA A 82 3.39 33.04 17.39
CA ALA A 82 3.57 31.60 17.61
C ALA A 82 2.34 30.80 17.17
N THR A 83 1.13 31.30 17.47
CA THR A 83 -0.14 30.66 17.07
C THR A 83 -0.28 30.61 15.55
N LEU A 84 -0.02 31.72 14.86
CA LEU A 84 -0.08 31.77 13.40
C LEU A 84 0.85 30.74 12.76
N VAL A 85 2.08 30.65 13.26
CA VAL A 85 3.08 29.70 12.75
C VAL A 85 2.66 28.26 13.05
N ALA A 86 2.16 27.98 14.25
CA ALA A 86 1.65 26.66 14.62
C ALA A 86 0.49 26.23 13.71
N VAL A 87 -0.45 27.13 13.39
CA VAL A 87 -1.57 26.86 12.46
C VAL A 87 -1.05 26.54 11.06
N VAL A 88 -0.14 27.35 10.52
CA VAL A 88 0.45 27.11 9.18
C VAL A 88 1.13 25.75 9.11
N LEU A 89 1.95 25.41 10.12
CA LEU A 89 2.65 24.13 10.15
C LEU A 89 1.71 22.94 10.35
N SER A 90 0.67 23.09 11.19
CA SER A 90 -0.37 22.08 11.38
C SER A 90 -1.08 21.76 10.05
N LEU A 91 -1.44 22.80 9.28
CA LEU A 91 -2.05 22.62 7.96
C LEU A 91 -1.11 21.92 6.97
N LEU A 92 0.19 22.26 6.98
CA LEU A 92 1.18 21.60 6.14
C LEU A 92 1.37 20.12 6.53
N PHE A 93 1.47 19.82 7.83
CA PHE A 93 1.60 18.45 8.32
C PHE A 93 0.36 17.60 8.00
N SER A 94 -0.83 18.19 8.18
CA SER A 94 -2.09 17.53 7.84
C SER A 94 -2.15 17.17 6.36
N ARG A 95 -1.70 18.05 5.45
CA ARG A 95 -1.77 17.82 4.00
C ARG A 95 -0.67 16.91 3.48
N ASN A 96 0.54 16.99 4.05
CA ASN A 96 1.71 16.27 3.53
C ASN A 96 1.96 14.91 4.20
N VAL A 97 1.37 14.65 5.38
CA VAL A 97 1.60 13.42 6.14
C VAL A 97 0.29 12.71 6.45
N ILE A 98 -0.62 13.38 7.16
CA ILE A 98 -1.86 12.74 7.66
C ILE A 98 -2.77 12.31 6.50
N ALA A 99 -3.03 13.21 5.55
CA ALA A 99 -3.92 12.92 4.43
C ALA A 99 -3.43 11.75 3.54
N PRO A 100 -2.15 11.70 3.10
CA PRO A 100 -1.62 10.55 2.39
C PRO A 100 -1.74 9.25 3.19
N VAL A 101 -1.33 9.24 4.46
CA VAL A 101 -1.39 8.03 5.31
C VAL A 101 -2.82 7.52 5.45
N ARG A 102 -3.80 8.42 5.65
CA ARG A 102 -5.22 8.06 5.69
C ARG A 102 -5.70 7.47 4.36
N ALA A 103 -5.30 8.07 3.23
CA ALA A 103 -5.64 7.54 1.92
C ALA A 103 -5.05 6.13 1.69
N MET A 104 -3.83 5.86 2.16
CA MET A 104 -3.24 4.51 2.11
C MET A 104 -4.02 3.52 2.98
N SER A 105 -4.41 3.93 4.19
CA SER A 105 -5.21 3.10 5.09
C SER A 105 -6.55 2.73 4.46
N GLU A 106 -7.24 3.72 3.88
CA GLU A 106 -8.53 3.52 3.21
C GLU A 106 -8.35 2.61 1.98
N ALA A 107 -7.36 2.87 1.12
CA ALA A 107 -7.07 2.01 -0.03
C ALA A 107 -6.72 0.57 0.38
N THR A 108 -5.99 0.39 1.49
CA THR A 108 -5.68 -0.94 2.04
C THR A 108 -6.95 -1.68 2.47
N GLN A 109 -7.90 -0.98 3.12
CA GLN A 109 -9.20 -1.57 3.45
C GLN A 109 -9.96 -1.96 2.18
N ARG A 110 -9.92 -1.12 1.13
CA ARG A 110 -10.57 -1.44 -0.14
C ARG A 110 -9.98 -2.67 -0.85
N ILE A 111 -8.66 -2.83 -0.80
CA ILE A 111 -7.98 -4.07 -1.25
C ILE A 111 -8.43 -5.27 -0.42
N ALA A 112 -8.55 -5.13 0.91
CA ALA A 112 -9.02 -6.19 1.79
C ALA A 112 -10.48 -6.60 1.49
N ASP A 113 -11.32 -5.66 1.07
CA ASP A 113 -12.69 -5.92 0.60
C ASP A 113 -12.75 -6.53 -0.82
N GLY A 114 -11.60 -6.79 -1.47
CA GLY A 114 -11.51 -7.43 -2.78
C GLY A 114 -11.42 -6.49 -3.99
N ARG A 115 -11.29 -5.17 -3.79
CA ARG A 115 -11.10 -4.19 -4.88
C ARG A 115 -9.63 -4.09 -5.29
N TYR A 116 -9.13 -5.07 -6.04
CA TYR A 116 -7.69 -5.17 -6.42
C TYR A 116 -7.22 -4.17 -7.50
N ASP A 117 -8.15 -3.47 -8.14
CA ASP A 117 -7.89 -2.41 -9.12
C ASP A 117 -7.54 -1.05 -8.48
N GLU A 118 -7.63 -0.94 -7.15
CA GLU A 118 -7.31 0.28 -6.40
C GLU A 118 -5.85 0.73 -6.56
N ARG A 119 -5.66 2.03 -6.81
CA ARG A 119 -4.33 2.64 -6.96
C ARG A 119 -4.24 3.96 -6.19
N LEU A 120 -3.11 4.17 -5.57
CA LEU A 120 -2.77 5.43 -4.91
C LEU A 120 -2.08 6.38 -5.90
N GLN A 121 -2.38 7.67 -5.79
CA GLN A 121 -1.63 8.71 -6.47
C GLN A 121 -0.24 8.86 -5.84
N VAL A 122 0.80 8.81 -6.67
CA VAL A 122 2.18 8.97 -6.24
C VAL A 122 2.58 10.43 -6.44
N ASN A 123 2.57 11.19 -5.36
CA ASN A 123 2.99 12.58 -5.35
C ASN A 123 4.28 12.74 -4.55
N GLY A 124 5.26 13.45 -5.10
CA GLY A 124 6.54 13.70 -4.45
C GLY A 124 7.58 12.59 -4.66
N THR A 125 8.67 12.67 -3.90
CA THR A 125 9.85 11.79 -4.02
C THR A 125 10.37 11.30 -2.67
N ASP A 126 9.54 11.41 -1.63
CA ASP A 126 9.86 10.97 -0.27
C ASP A 126 9.39 9.53 0.02
N GLU A 127 9.60 9.07 1.24
CA GLU A 127 9.32 7.70 1.67
C GLU A 127 7.85 7.35 1.56
N LEU A 128 6.93 8.32 1.73
CA LEU A 128 5.50 8.09 1.52
C LEU A 128 5.19 7.84 0.04
N SER A 129 5.81 8.62 -0.86
CA SER A 129 5.69 8.37 -2.30
C SER A 129 6.25 7.00 -2.70
N GLN A 130 7.39 6.59 -2.13
CA GLN A 130 7.97 5.27 -2.36
C GLN A 130 7.07 4.15 -1.80
N LEU A 131 6.45 4.36 -0.64
CA LEU A 131 5.50 3.41 -0.08
C LEU A 131 4.25 3.30 -0.95
N ALA A 132 3.76 4.40 -1.52
CA ALA A 132 2.64 4.38 -2.46
C ALA A 132 2.98 3.61 -3.75
N VAL A 133 4.21 3.74 -4.27
CA VAL A 133 4.69 2.93 -5.39
C VAL A 133 4.69 1.44 -5.02
N ARG A 134 5.23 1.08 -3.85
CA ARG A 134 5.25 -0.32 -3.37
C ARG A 134 3.85 -0.88 -3.16
N PHE A 135 2.93 -0.07 -2.63
CA PHE A 135 1.52 -0.43 -2.50
C PHE A 135 0.91 -0.73 -3.87
N ASN A 136 1.10 0.16 -4.87
CA ASN A 136 0.57 -0.05 -6.21
C ASN A 136 1.13 -1.31 -6.88
N GLN A 137 2.41 -1.62 -6.67
CA GLN A 137 3.02 -2.87 -7.16
C GLN A 137 2.39 -4.11 -6.51
N MET A 138 2.11 -4.05 -5.21
CA MET A 138 1.41 -5.13 -4.50
C MET A 138 -0.02 -5.29 -5.01
N ALA A 139 -0.77 -4.18 -5.15
CA ALA A 139 -2.13 -4.18 -5.66
C ALA A 139 -2.21 -4.75 -7.09
N GLU A 140 -1.24 -4.41 -7.95
CA GLU A 140 -1.13 -4.97 -9.30
C GLU A 140 -0.92 -6.48 -9.28
N LYS A 141 0.00 -6.98 -8.44
CA LYS A 141 0.21 -8.44 -8.30
C LYS A 141 -1.05 -9.16 -7.82
N LEU A 142 -1.77 -8.59 -6.85
CA LEU A 142 -3.03 -9.15 -6.37
C LEU A 142 -4.09 -9.18 -7.48
N ASN A 143 -4.20 -8.10 -8.25
CA ASN A 143 -5.13 -8.02 -9.38
C ASN A 143 -4.82 -9.08 -10.45
N GLN A 144 -3.54 -9.31 -10.75
CA GLN A 144 -3.11 -10.35 -11.69
C GLN A 144 -3.47 -11.74 -11.17
N ILE A 145 -3.22 -12.02 -9.89
CA ILE A 145 -3.58 -13.30 -9.24
C ILE A 145 -5.09 -13.53 -9.32
N GLU A 146 -5.91 -12.53 -8.98
CA GLU A 146 -7.36 -12.65 -9.03
C GLU A 146 -7.86 -12.85 -10.47
N SER A 147 -7.29 -12.14 -11.45
CA SER A 147 -7.63 -12.30 -12.86
C SER A 147 -7.29 -13.70 -13.37
N MET A 148 -6.12 -14.22 -13.02
CA MET A 148 -5.73 -15.60 -13.35
C MET A 148 -6.67 -16.62 -12.69
N ARG A 149 -6.99 -16.44 -11.41
CA ARG A 149 -7.94 -17.30 -10.70
C ARG A 149 -9.30 -17.33 -11.39
N ARG A 150 -9.86 -16.18 -11.76
CA ARG A 150 -11.16 -16.10 -12.45
C ARG A 150 -11.13 -16.79 -13.81
N ARG A 151 -10.05 -16.59 -14.57
CA ARG A 151 -9.85 -17.26 -15.87
C ARG A 151 -9.79 -18.78 -15.69
N LEU A 152 -8.97 -19.27 -14.75
CA LEU A 152 -8.87 -20.70 -14.45
C LEU A 152 -10.23 -21.31 -14.09
N ILE A 153 -11.01 -20.65 -13.22
CA ILE A 153 -12.36 -21.13 -12.87
C ILE A 153 -13.26 -21.20 -14.12
N GLY A 154 -13.19 -20.20 -14.99
CA GLY A 154 -13.92 -20.18 -16.26
C GLY A 154 -13.53 -21.34 -17.17
N ASP A 155 -12.23 -21.53 -17.39
CA ASP A 155 -11.68 -22.57 -18.25
C ASP A 155 -12.02 -23.96 -17.74
N VAL A 156 -11.86 -24.20 -16.43
CA VAL A 156 -12.24 -25.46 -15.78
C VAL A 156 -13.73 -25.73 -15.93
N SER A 157 -14.57 -24.72 -15.70
CA SER A 157 -16.02 -24.87 -15.85
C SER A 157 -16.41 -25.23 -17.29
N HIS A 158 -15.70 -24.68 -18.28
CA HIS A 158 -15.93 -24.98 -19.69
C HIS A 158 -15.49 -26.41 -20.04
N GLU A 159 -14.27 -26.81 -19.66
CA GLU A 159 -13.72 -28.13 -19.93
C GLU A 159 -14.49 -29.27 -19.24
N LEU A 160 -15.08 -29.01 -18.06
CA LEU A 160 -15.97 -29.96 -17.38
C LEU A 160 -17.36 -30.05 -18.04
N ARG A 161 -17.90 -28.94 -18.56
CA ARG A 161 -19.25 -28.90 -19.12
C ARG A 161 -19.39 -29.77 -20.37
N THR A 162 -18.40 -29.74 -21.26
CA THR A 162 -18.43 -30.50 -22.53
C THR A 162 -18.63 -32.01 -22.33
N PRO A 163 -17.74 -32.73 -21.60
CA PRO A 163 -17.88 -34.18 -21.39
C PRO A 163 -19.14 -34.51 -20.55
N LEU A 164 -19.49 -33.65 -19.58
CA LEU A 164 -20.72 -33.84 -18.80
C LEU A 164 -21.98 -33.74 -19.67
N THR A 165 -22.01 -32.80 -20.62
CA THR A 165 -23.12 -32.64 -21.57
C THR A 165 -23.19 -33.85 -22.50
N ALA A 166 -22.06 -34.38 -22.95
CA ALA A 166 -22.00 -35.59 -23.77
C ALA A 166 -22.53 -36.82 -23.02
N ILE A 167 -22.09 -37.05 -21.77
CA ILE A 167 -22.61 -38.12 -20.91
C ILE A 167 -24.12 -37.98 -20.74
N LYS A 168 -24.59 -36.77 -20.39
CA LYS A 168 -26.01 -36.52 -20.15
C LYS A 168 -26.84 -36.76 -21.42
N GLY A 169 -26.40 -36.25 -22.56
CA GLY A 169 -27.09 -36.44 -23.84
C GLY A 169 -27.14 -37.90 -24.28
N SER A 170 -26.05 -38.66 -24.07
CA SER A 170 -26.04 -40.10 -24.35
C SER A 170 -26.99 -40.88 -23.43
N MET A 171 -27.04 -40.52 -22.14
CA MET A 171 -27.98 -41.13 -21.18
C MET A 171 -29.44 -40.78 -21.48
N GLU A 172 -29.73 -39.52 -21.83
CA GLU A 172 -31.06 -39.09 -22.28
C GLU A 172 -31.49 -39.86 -23.53
N GLY A 173 -30.61 -39.97 -24.53
CA GLY A 173 -30.88 -40.75 -25.75
C GLY A 173 -31.13 -42.24 -25.48
N LEU A 174 -30.43 -42.84 -24.51
CA LEU A 174 -30.68 -44.22 -24.07
C LEU A 174 -32.05 -44.36 -23.39
N MET A 175 -32.42 -43.40 -22.53
CA MET A 175 -33.70 -43.40 -21.80
C MET A 175 -34.90 -43.20 -22.73
N ASP A 176 -34.76 -42.33 -23.73
CA ASP A 176 -35.80 -42.04 -24.72
C ASP A 176 -35.89 -43.12 -25.82
N GLY A 177 -34.98 -44.11 -25.81
CA GLY A 177 -34.90 -45.17 -26.82
C GLY A 177 -34.40 -44.72 -28.19
N ILE A 178 -33.84 -43.51 -28.28
CA ILE A 178 -33.27 -42.93 -29.51
C ILE A 178 -31.89 -43.54 -29.80
N LEU A 179 -31.07 -43.73 -28.76
CA LEU A 179 -29.77 -44.38 -28.85
C LEU A 179 -29.88 -45.87 -28.47
N PRO A 180 -29.25 -46.79 -29.22
CA PRO A 180 -29.25 -48.19 -28.87
C PRO A 180 -28.38 -48.45 -27.63
N ALA A 181 -28.79 -49.36 -26.76
CA ALA A 181 -28.01 -49.86 -25.63
C ALA A 181 -26.86 -50.79 -26.08
N SER A 182 -26.00 -50.25 -26.95
CA SER A 182 -24.89 -50.95 -27.59
C SER A 182 -23.59 -50.80 -26.80
N HIS A 183 -22.63 -51.69 -27.06
CA HIS A 183 -21.29 -51.58 -26.47
C HIS A 183 -20.62 -50.24 -26.77
N GLU A 184 -20.79 -49.71 -27.98
CA GLU A 184 -20.23 -48.43 -28.41
C GLU A 184 -20.78 -47.25 -27.60
N THR A 185 -22.10 -47.22 -27.35
CA THR A 185 -22.75 -46.17 -26.56
C THR A 185 -22.28 -46.17 -25.10
N TYR A 186 -22.14 -47.36 -24.49
CA TYR A 186 -21.58 -47.48 -23.14
C TYR A 186 -20.10 -47.10 -23.08
N GLN A 187 -19.31 -47.48 -24.09
CA GLN A 187 -17.91 -47.07 -24.20
C GLN A 187 -17.76 -45.56 -24.34
N GLN A 188 -18.61 -44.90 -25.12
CA GLN A 188 -18.58 -43.44 -25.26
C GLN A 188 -18.82 -42.74 -23.92
N ILE A 189 -19.84 -43.17 -23.16
CA ILE A 189 -20.12 -42.63 -21.82
C ILE A 189 -18.94 -42.87 -20.88
N HIS A 190 -18.35 -44.07 -20.90
CA HIS A 190 -17.18 -44.41 -20.09
C HIS A 190 -15.96 -43.54 -20.44
N MET A 191 -15.68 -43.32 -21.73
CA MET A 191 -14.55 -42.49 -22.17
C MET A 191 -14.69 -41.04 -21.70
N GLU A 192 -15.90 -40.47 -21.74
CA GLU A 192 -16.14 -39.11 -21.24
C GLU A 192 -16.02 -39.03 -19.72
N ALA A 193 -16.45 -40.08 -18.98
CA ALA A 193 -16.25 -40.17 -17.54
C ALA A 193 -14.75 -40.28 -17.18
N ASP A 194 -13.98 -41.07 -17.93
CA ASP A 194 -12.53 -41.14 -17.78
C ASP A 194 -11.84 -39.81 -18.10
N ARG A 195 -12.35 -39.07 -19.11
CA ARG A 195 -11.86 -37.74 -19.45
C ARG A 195 -12.09 -36.76 -18.29
N LEU A 196 -13.26 -36.79 -17.66
CA LEU A 196 -13.56 -36.02 -16.46
C LEU A 196 -12.63 -36.38 -15.30
N ASN A 197 -12.39 -37.66 -15.03
CA ASN A 197 -11.49 -38.10 -13.97
C ASN A 197 -10.06 -37.58 -14.19
N ARG A 198 -9.51 -37.74 -15.40
CA ARG A 198 -8.17 -37.19 -15.73
C ARG A 198 -8.08 -35.68 -15.50
N LEU A 199 -9.10 -34.93 -15.92
CA LEU A 199 -9.13 -33.48 -15.71
C LEU A 199 -9.15 -33.11 -14.21
N VAL A 200 -9.88 -33.87 -13.39
CA VAL A 200 -9.90 -33.67 -11.93
C VAL A 200 -8.53 -33.96 -11.33
N ASP A 201 -7.86 -35.03 -11.75
CA ASP A 201 -6.51 -35.39 -11.29
C ASP A 201 -5.49 -34.29 -11.65
N ASP A 202 -5.53 -33.80 -12.89
CA ASP A 202 -4.67 -32.70 -13.37
C ASP A 202 -4.86 -31.43 -12.53
N LEU A 203 -6.10 -31.10 -12.14
CA LEU A 203 -6.40 -29.95 -11.29
C LEU A 203 -5.91 -30.13 -9.85
N GLN A 204 -5.96 -31.35 -9.32
CA GLN A 204 -5.40 -31.66 -8.00
C GLN A 204 -3.88 -31.53 -8.01
N GLU A 205 -3.21 -32.00 -9.07
CA GLU A 205 -1.77 -31.85 -9.22
C GLU A 205 -1.38 -30.37 -9.30
N LEU A 206 -2.08 -29.57 -10.12
CA LEU A 206 -1.86 -28.13 -10.20
C LEU A 206 -2.02 -27.44 -8.85
N SER A 207 -3.08 -27.76 -8.10
CA SER A 207 -3.33 -27.18 -6.77
C SER A 207 -2.21 -27.48 -5.77
N ARG A 208 -1.64 -28.69 -5.81
CA ARG A 208 -0.50 -29.08 -4.96
C ARG A 208 0.78 -28.32 -5.34
N VAL A 209 1.01 -28.06 -6.63
CA VAL A 209 2.14 -27.25 -7.11
C VAL A 209 2.01 -25.81 -6.62
N GLU A 210 0.83 -25.19 -6.74
CA GLU A 210 0.59 -23.80 -6.29
C GLU A 210 0.72 -23.62 -4.78
N ALA A 211 0.34 -24.62 -3.99
CA ALA A 211 0.47 -24.59 -2.53
C ALA A 211 1.95 -24.61 -2.04
N ARG A 212 2.94 -24.57 -2.94
CA ARG A 212 4.37 -24.78 -2.66
C ARG A 212 4.62 -26.10 -1.91
N ALA A 213 3.73 -27.06 -2.05
CA ALA A 213 3.83 -28.37 -1.41
C ALA A 213 4.82 -29.29 -2.14
N TYR A 214 5.24 -28.93 -3.36
CA TYR A 214 6.31 -29.63 -4.06
C TYR A 214 7.69 -29.09 -3.67
N GLN A 215 8.44 -29.91 -2.95
CA GLN A 215 9.88 -29.73 -2.83
C GLN A 215 10.53 -30.36 -4.07
N LEU A 216 11.21 -29.54 -4.88
CA LEU A 216 11.94 -30.04 -6.04
C LEU A 216 13.13 -30.89 -5.57
N ASP A 217 13.12 -32.17 -5.94
CA ASP A 217 14.22 -33.09 -5.68
C ASP A 217 15.23 -33.04 -6.84
N ILE A 218 16.15 -32.08 -6.77
CA ILE A 218 17.13 -31.84 -7.82
C ILE A 218 18.31 -32.78 -7.63
N ARG A 219 18.50 -33.72 -8.57
CA ARG A 219 19.62 -34.67 -8.57
C ARG A 219 20.26 -34.77 -9.96
N PRO A 220 21.58 -35.06 -10.07
CA PRO A 220 22.20 -35.40 -11.34
C PRO A 220 21.46 -36.56 -12.02
N LEU A 221 21.08 -36.38 -13.28
CA LEU A 221 20.36 -37.37 -14.08
C LEU A 221 21.14 -37.61 -15.38
N GLU A 222 21.43 -38.87 -15.69
CA GLU A 222 22.03 -39.24 -16.97
C GLU A 222 20.92 -39.32 -18.03
N ILE A 223 20.94 -38.37 -18.98
CA ILE A 223 19.84 -38.17 -19.92
C ILE A 223 19.66 -39.39 -20.84
N SER A 224 20.75 -40.04 -21.28
CA SER A 224 20.66 -41.11 -22.28
C SER A 224 19.91 -42.34 -21.75
N SER A 225 20.17 -42.74 -20.51
CA SER A 225 19.51 -43.84 -19.82
C SER A 225 18.07 -43.51 -19.47
N PHE A 226 17.80 -42.27 -19.06
CA PHE A 226 16.44 -41.81 -18.81
C PHE A 226 15.59 -41.85 -20.09
N VAL A 227 16.09 -41.29 -21.19
CA VAL A 227 15.39 -41.30 -22.49
C VAL A 227 15.19 -42.73 -22.99
N ARG A 228 16.21 -43.61 -22.87
CA ARG A 228 16.07 -45.02 -23.24
C ARG A 228 15.00 -45.73 -22.42
N THR A 229 14.91 -45.46 -21.11
CA THR A 229 13.86 -46.00 -20.22
C THR A 229 12.47 -45.55 -20.68
N VAL A 230 12.31 -44.28 -21.02
CA VAL A 230 11.04 -43.71 -21.49
C VAL A 230 10.64 -44.32 -22.84
N VAL A 231 11.58 -44.44 -23.78
CA VAL A 231 11.31 -45.05 -25.11
C VAL A 231 10.91 -46.51 -24.97
N THR A 232 11.61 -47.29 -24.14
CA THR A 232 11.22 -48.69 -23.89
C THR A 232 9.83 -48.78 -23.28
N ARG A 233 9.46 -47.87 -22.38
CA ARG A 233 8.13 -47.83 -21.76
C ARG A 233 7.02 -47.49 -22.76
N LEU A 234 7.29 -46.57 -23.70
CA LEU A 234 6.33 -46.10 -24.70
C LEU A 234 6.28 -46.97 -25.97
N ALA A 235 7.26 -47.84 -26.20
CA ALA A 235 7.36 -48.67 -27.39
C ALA A 235 6.08 -49.48 -27.72
N PRO A 236 5.39 -50.14 -26.74
CA PRO A 236 4.17 -50.90 -27.05
C PRO A 236 3.04 -50.01 -27.57
N GLU A 237 2.91 -48.81 -27.01
CA GLU A 237 1.87 -47.86 -27.42
C GLU A 237 2.18 -47.22 -28.78
N ALA A 238 3.46 -46.89 -29.01
CA ALA A 238 3.93 -46.39 -30.30
C ALA A 238 3.73 -47.43 -31.41
N GLU A 239 4.02 -48.71 -31.15
CA GLU A 239 3.81 -49.80 -32.11
C GLU A 239 2.32 -50.00 -32.43
N SER A 240 1.45 -49.93 -31.41
CA SER A 240 -0.02 -49.97 -31.60
C SER A 240 -0.54 -48.84 -32.51
N LYS A 241 0.17 -47.71 -32.53
CA LYS A 241 -0.12 -46.53 -33.36
C LYS A 241 0.72 -46.46 -34.64
N ARG A 242 1.55 -47.47 -34.93
CA ARG A 242 2.50 -47.52 -36.06
C ARG A 242 3.47 -46.32 -36.12
N ILE A 243 3.90 -45.85 -34.96
CA ILE A 243 4.87 -44.76 -34.82
C ILE A 243 6.25 -45.36 -34.52
N MET A 244 7.28 -44.96 -35.28
CA MET A 244 8.66 -45.36 -35.01
C MET A 244 9.34 -44.40 -34.03
N LEU A 245 9.94 -44.95 -32.96
CA LEU A 245 10.77 -44.21 -32.01
C LEU A 245 12.25 -44.44 -32.34
N ASN A 246 12.90 -43.45 -32.96
CA ASN A 246 14.34 -43.45 -33.20
C ASN A 246 15.05 -42.63 -32.12
N LEU A 247 16.08 -43.20 -31.52
CA LEU A 247 16.82 -42.68 -30.37
C LEU A 247 18.29 -42.45 -30.76
#